data_AF-A0A8J2ELU2-F1
#
_entry.id   AF-A0A8J2ELU2-F1
#
_cell.length_a   1.000
_cell.length_b   1.000
_cell.length_c   1.000
_cell.angle_alpha   90.00
_cell.angle_beta   90.00
_cell.angle_gamma   90.00
#
_symmetry.space_group_name_H-M   'P 1'
#
loop_
_entity.id
_entity.type
_entity.pdbx_description
1 polymer ?
#
loop_
_entity_poly.entity_id
_entity_poly.type
_entity_poly.pdbx_seq_one_letter_code
_entity_poly.pdbx_strand_id
1 'polypeptide(L)'
;MIKQNITPVVTIYHWDLPHKLQELGGWTNPLIVNWFVDYAKVLFTAFGDRVKYWITIAEPSVMCYFGYNGDFAPGFNQSGIGDYLC
;
A
#
# COMPACT_ATOMS: atom_id res chain seq x y z
N MET A 1 -22.58 4.82 4.04
CA MET A 1 -21.82 5.06 5.28
C MET A 1 -22.25 6.35 5.96
N ILE A 2 -21.86 7.53 5.46
CA ILE A 2 -22.14 8.81 6.15
C ILE A 2 -23.65 9.10 6.30
N LYS A 3 -24.45 8.87 5.25
CA LYS A 3 -25.93 8.99 5.33
C LYS A 3 -26.58 8.05 6.34
N GLN A 4 -25.85 7.03 6.78
CA GLN A 4 -26.28 6.02 7.74
C GLN A 4 -25.57 6.19 9.10
N ASN A 5 -24.97 7.36 9.36
CA ASN A 5 -24.21 7.68 10.58
C ASN A 5 -23.04 6.73 10.89
N ILE A 6 -22.46 6.10 9.86
CA ILE A 6 -21.26 5.27 9.99
C ILE A 6 -20.04 6.09 9.60
N THR A 7 -19.10 6.24 10.54
CA THR A 7 -17.81 6.91 10.33
C THR A 7 -16.90 6.01 9.47
N PRO A 8 -16.50 6.44 8.26
CA PRO A 8 -15.59 5.65 7.44
C PRO A 8 -14.15 5.75 7.97
N VAL A 9 -13.47 4.60 7.97
CA VAL A 9 -12.01 4.48 8.14
C VAL A 9 -11.47 3.90 6.84
N VAL A 10 -10.55 4.60 6.19
CA VAL A 10 -10.02 4.19 4.88
C VAL A 10 -8.57 3.77 5.00
N THR A 11 -8.26 2.58 4.52
CA THR A 11 -6.89 2.13 4.29
C THR A 11 -6.48 2.49 2.87
N ILE A 12 -5.38 3.22 2.70
CA ILE A 12 -4.90 3.67 1.38
C ILE A 12 -4.37 2.49 0.58
N TYR A 13 -3.62 1.60 1.23
CA TYR A 13 -3.02 0.44 0.57
C TYR A 13 -3.17 -0.82 1.42
N HIS A 14 -3.71 -1.87 0.79
CA HIS A 14 -3.99 -3.14 1.44
C HIS A 14 -3.51 -4.31 0.55
N TRP A 15 -2.22 -4.26 0.24
CA TRP A 15 -1.45 -5.32 -0.44
C TRP A 15 -1.78 -5.49 -1.94
N ASP A 16 -2.47 -4.51 -2.50
CA ASP A 16 -3.03 -4.51 -3.85
C ASP A 16 -2.21 -3.63 -4.81
N LEU A 17 -0.88 -3.79 -4.80
CA LEU A 17 0.00 -3.00 -5.65
C LEU A 17 -0.31 -3.23 -7.14
N PRO A 18 -0.52 -2.15 -7.94
CA PRO A 18 -0.70 -2.29 -9.37
C PRO A 18 0.48 -3.02 -10.03
N HIS A 19 0.17 -4.01 -10.87
CA HIS A 19 1.20 -4.85 -11.51
C HIS A 19 2.24 -4.02 -12.28
N LYS A 20 1.83 -2.91 -12.93
CA LYS A 20 2.75 -2.01 -13.63
C LYS A 20 3.81 -1.38 -12.73
N LEU A 21 3.50 -1.11 -11.46
CA LEU A 21 4.48 -0.63 -10.50
C LEU A 21 5.38 -1.77 -9.99
N GLN A 22 4.83 -2.98 -9.87
CA GLN A 22 5.61 -4.17 -9.54
C GLN A 22 6.64 -4.52 -10.63
N GLU A 23 6.29 -4.37 -11.91
CA GLU A 23 7.22 -4.53 -13.04
C GLU A 23 8.40 -3.54 -12.97
N LEU A 24 8.22 -2.40 -12.30
CA LEU A 24 9.28 -1.41 -12.06
C LEU A 24 10.08 -1.70 -10.76
N GLY A 25 9.80 -2.78 -10.04
CA GLY A 25 10.45 -3.16 -8.78
C GLY A 25 9.56 -3.08 -7.55
N GLY A 26 8.38 -2.48 -7.65
CA GLY A 26 7.40 -2.43 -6.57
C GLY A 26 7.95 -1.79 -5.29
N TRP A 27 7.72 -2.43 -4.15
CA TRP A 27 8.11 -1.88 -2.85
C TRP A 27 9.62 -1.85 -2.59
N THR A 28 10.44 -2.56 -3.36
CA THR A 28 11.91 -2.43 -3.27
C THR A 28 12.46 -1.29 -4.13
N ASN A 29 11.63 -0.61 -4.92
CA ASN A 29 12.05 0.54 -5.71
C ASN A 29 11.89 1.84 -4.89
N PRO A 30 12.92 2.67 -4.69
CA PRO A 30 12.82 3.92 -3.92
C PRO A 30 11.82 4.94 -4.50
N LEU A 31 11.47 4.85 -5.78
CA LEU A 31 10.45 5.69 -6.40
C LEU A 31 9.02 5.38 -5.91
N ILE A 32 8.79 4.22 -5.27
CA ILE A 32 7.48 3.82 -4.74
C ILE A 32 6.91 4.85 -3.77
N VAL A 33 7.78 5.54 -3.01
CA VAL A 33 7.38 6.58 -2.07
C VAL A 33 6.69 7.73 -2.81
N ASN A 34 7.24 8.16 -3.95
CA ASN A 34 6.67 9.25 -4.73
C ASN A 34 5.33 8.85 -5.34
N TRP A 35 5.24 7.64 -5.92
CA TRP A 35 3.99 7.13 -6.50
C TRP A 35 2.89 6.98 -5.44
N PHE A 36 3.24 6.46 -4.26
CA PHE A 36 2.32 6.35 -3.13
C PHE A 36 1.84 7.72 -2.63
N VAL A 37 2.75 8.70 -2.52
CA VAL A 37 2.40 10.08 -2.14
C VAL A 37 1.45 10.71 -3.16
N ASP A 38 1.69 10.54 -4.44
CA ASP A 38 0.82 11.09 -5.48
C ASP A 38 -0.56 10.43 -5.47
N TYR A 39 -0.64 9.11 -5.25
CA TYR A 39 -1.91 8.43 -5.04
C TYR A 39 -2.64 8.92 -3.78
N ALA A 40 -1.94 9.06 -2.65
CA ALA A 40 -2.51 9.56 -1.41
C ALA A 40 -3.07 10.98 -1.56
N LYS A 41 -2.38 11.87 -2.29
CA LYS A 41 -2.89 13.22 -2.60
C LYS A 41 -4.23 13.15 -3.34
N VAL A 42 -4.35 12.29 -4.36
CA VAL A 42 -5.61 12.11 -5.09
C VAL A 42 -6.73 11.68 -4.15
N LEU A 43 -6.48 10.72 -3.25
CA LEU A 43 -7.46 10.26 -2.27
C LEU A 43 -7.87 11.37 -1.29
N PHE A 44 -6.92 12.13 -0.76
CA PHE A 44 -7.20 13.22 0.17
C PHE A 44 -7.98 14.36 -0.51
N THR A 45 -7.67 14.69 -1.77
CA THR A 45 -8.43 15.68 -2.54
C THR A 45 -9.87 15.19 -2.80
N ALA A 46 -10.04 13.92 -3.15
CA ALA A 46 -11.36 13.37 -3.51
C ALA A 46 -12.26 13.06 -2.31
N PHE A 47 -11.68 12.67 -1.17
CA PHE A 47 -12.43 12.11 -0.03
C PHE A 47 -12.11 12.74 1.33
N GLY A 48 -11.11 13.62 1.43
CA GLY A 48 -10.70 14.23 2.71
C GLY A 48 -11.77 15.12 3.36
N ASP A 49 -12.73 15.60 2.58
CA ASP A 49 -13.91 16.31 3.07
C ASP A 49 -14.77 15.42 3.99
N ARG A 50 -14.81 14.11 3.71
CA ARG A 50 -15.72 13.13 4.31
C ARG A 50 -15.04 12.06 5.17
N VAL A 51 -13.81 11.67 4.84
CA VAL A 51 -13.04 10.65 5.55
C VAL A 51 -12.07 11.34 6.51
N LYS A 52 -12.17 11.01 7.80
CA LYS A 52 -11.37 11.62 8.87
C LYS A 52 -10.32 10.69 9.46
N TYR A 53 -10.48 9.38 9.27
CA TYR A 53 -9.55 8.37 9.75
C TYR A 53 -8.95 7.62 8.57
N TRP A 54 -7.62 7.61 8.53
CA TRP A 54 -6.84 7.06 7.44
C TRP A 54 -5.79 6.11 7.99
N ILE A 55 -5.68 4.95 7.37
CA ILE A 55 -4.59 4.00 7.57
C ILE A 55 -3.76 4.07 6.28
N THR A 56 -2.47 4.35 6.38
CA THR A 56 -1.62 4.48 5.18
C THR A 56 -1.35 3.13 4.55
N ILE A 57 -0.74 2.22 5.30
CA ILE A 57 -0.36 0.89 4.85
C ILE A 57 -0.85 -0.12 5.87
N ALA A 58 -1.63 -1.10 5.44
CA ALA A 58 -2.01 -2.23 6.28
C ALA A 58 -0.82 -3.18 6.46
N GLU A 59 -0.51 -3.53 7.71
CA GLU A 59 0.40 -4.63 8.06
C GLU A 59 1.71 -4.66 7.23
N PRO A 60 2.52 -3.58 7.26
CA PRO A 60 3.68 -3.44 6.36
C PRO A 60 4.69 -4.57 6.53
N SER A 61 4.94 -5.03 7.75
CA SER A 61 5.86 -6.14 8.02
C SER A 61 5.40 -7.46 7.40
N VAL A 62 4.09 -7.74 7.43
CA VAL A 62 3.48 -8.94 6.85
C VAL A 62 3.61 -8.89 5.33
N MET A 63 3.27 -7.76 4.72
CA MET A 63 3.40 -7.59 3.27
C MET A 63 4.86 -7.77 2.80
N CYS A 64 5.82 -7.11 3.46
CA CYS A 64 7.22 -7.21 3.06
C CYS A 64 7.75 -8.64 3.27
N TYR A 65 7.55 -9.22 4.45
CA TYR A 65 8.07 -10.54 4.74
C TYR A 65 7.44 -11.63 3.86
N PHE A 66 6.11 -11.71 3.81
CA PHE A 66 5.41 -12.77 3.07
C PHE A 66 5.34 -12.50 1.55
N GLY A 67 5.47 -11.25 1.11
CA GLY A 67 5.54 -10.93 -0.31
C GLY A 67 6.89 -11.32 -0.95
N TYR A 68 7.99 -11.12 -0.21
CA TYR A 68 9.34 -11.38 -0.69
C TYR A 68 9.95 -12.71 -0.19
N ASN A 69 9.22 -13.50 0.61
CA ASN A 69 9.54 -14.90 0.87
C ASN A 69 8.83 -15.86 -0.13
N GLY A 70 7.89 -15.36 -0.93
CA GLY A 70 7.18 -16.10 -1.97
C GLY A 70 5.78 -16.61 -1.59
N ASP A 71 5.33 -16.41 -0.35
CA ASP A 71 4.03 -16.92 0.13
C ASP A 71 2.85 -16.09 -0.39
N PHE A 72 3.01 -14.77 -0.49
CA PHE A 72 2.03 -13.83 -1.03
C PHE A 72 2.57 -13.12 -2.26
N ALA A 73 1.70 -12.41 -2.99
CA ALA A 73 2.13 -11.51 -4.07
C ALA A 73 3.20 -10.53 -3.53
N PRO A 74 4.26 -10.24 -4.29
CA PRO A 74 4.50 -10.62 -5.68
C PRO A 74 4.97 -12.07 -5.93
N GLY A 75 5.16 -12.88 -4.89
CA GLY A 75 5.54 -14.30 -5.02
C GLY A 75 7.02 -14.49 -5.32
N PHE A 76 7.85 -13.50 -4.98
CA PHE A 76 9.29 -13.56 -5.20
C PHE A 76 9.98 -14.27 -4.03
N ASN A 77 10.95 -15.13 -4.32
CA ASN A 77 11.81 -15.72 -3.31
C ASN A 77 13.11 -14.91 -3.20
N GLN A 78 13.00 -13.73 -2.57
CA GLN A 78 14.09 -12.77 -2.36
C GLN A 78 14.28 -12.46 -0.87
N SER A 79 14.01 -13.44 -0.01
CA SER A 79 14.11 -13.31 1.44
C SER A 79 15.53 -12.88 1.88
N GLY A 80 15.60 -12.00 2.88
CA GLY A 80 16.81 -11.37 3.39
C GLY A 80 17.20 -10.05 2.69
N ILE A 81 16.76 -9.83 1.44
CA ILE A 81 17.06 -8.61 0.68
C ILE A 81 15.76 -7.85 0.36
N GLY A 82 14.79 -8.52 -0.25
CA GLY A 82 13.53 -7.89 -0.68
C GLY A 82 12.67 -7.42 0.49
N ASP A 83 12.63 -8.19 1.57
CA ASP A 83 11.97 -7.89 2.84
C ASP A 83 12.68 -6.81 3.67
N TYR A 84 13.97 -6.54 3.41
CA TYR A 84 14.72 -5.43 4.01
C TYR A 84 14.62 -4.12 3.23
N LEU A 85 14.53 -4.22 1.89
CA LEU A 85 14.39 -3.06 1.00
C LEU A 85 12.96 -2.54 0.94
N CYS A 86 12.00 -3.42 1.17
CA CYS A 86 10.66 -3.08 1.60
C CYS A 86 10.71 -2.64 3.09
#